data_AF-A0A419EYI1-F1
#
_entry.id   AF-A0A419EYI1-F1
#
_cell.length_a   1.000
_cell.length_b   1.000
_cell.length_c   1.000
_cell.angle_alpha   90.00
_cell.angle_beta   90.00
_cell.angle_gamma   90.00
#
_symmetry.space_group_name_H-M   'P 1'
#
loop_
_entity.id
_entity.type
_entity.pdbx_description
1 polymer ?
#
loop_
_entity_poly.entity_id
_entity_poly.type
_entity_poly.pdbx_seq_one_letter_code
_entity_poly.pdbx_strand_id
1 'polypeptide(L)'
;MRKLDDTNAIAVAEGIWWVGFADYEAGFSNNPYLLVDGDEAVLFDPGPGHPLFRDLILQKIEQVTAPERIRYIVVHHQDPDLCGLIPFIENILHPDLVIMTHPRTTLFIPYYGVRKGVLPLGDGDVLELKSGRRITFFHAPYLHFAGNIMSYDNQTASLFSGDVFAVFNREWSLYADESYIDLARNFIEHYIAAKEPVTYAYEKIKDLKIDRILPQHGGIIESNIEKFLDMLRTVEPGQLLTELKAKPSAKETNELFMTGKLWLQHWLKKEVEADTLNDLMSRAMDEGPSTVTLLVDSISKKANQLGVANPLTYSQVHKWNDIWSARTTQILDSIRRRFLSRQYGMRFGVDADVASVLEQGLQAFKTNVSVMFIDIRGFTIWSAEKPPDQVVGMLNRQHELMTRIITSSGGRVNKIMGDGMLAYFPENKLADCANATMKIHEDIARNNLLPVGIGCDFGEVIMGDIGQELRLDYTLIGATVNSAARMCSTADKGQTVFTSRFFEKLPDDTKTSITNTHTPQHIKVKLKPKDPELDAVLLGIRP
;
A
#
# COMPACT_ATOMS: atom_id res chain seq x y z
N MET A 1 -13.32 12.93 14.44
CA MET A 1 -12.51 13.59 13.39
C MET A 1 -12.84 12.99 12.04
N ARG A 2 -12.93 13.80 10.98
CA ARG A 2 -13.01 13.30 9.60
C ARG A 2 -11.62 12.80 9.21
N LYS A 3 -11.51 11.53 8.82
CA LYS A 3 -10.24 10.97 8.30
C LYS A 3 -9.83 11.76 7.05
N LEU A 4 -8.52 11.98 6.90
CA LEU A 4 -7.97 12.59 5.68
C LEU A 4 -8.28 11.68 4.50
N ASP A 5 -8.71 12.28 3.38
CA ASP A 5 -8.68 11.59 2.10
C ASP A 5 -7.24 11.62 1.59
N ASP A 6 -6.52 10.53 1.82
CA ASP A 6 -5.14 10.34 1.40
C ASP A 6 -5.05 9.61 0.05
N THR A 7 -6.04 9.73 -0.83
CA THR A 7 -5.94 9.19 -2.21
C THR A 7 -5.09 10.06 -3.14
N ASN A 8 -4.98 11.35 -2.85
CA ASN A 8 -4.26 12.31 -3.70
C ASN A 8 -2.92 12.73 -3.09
N ALA A 9 -1.99 13.14 -3.95
CA ALA A 9 -0.82 13.89 -3.55
C ALA A 9 -1.26 15.28 -3.04
N ILE A 10 -0.60 15.77 -1.99
CA ILE A 10 -0.92 17.06 -1.37
C ILE A 10 0.29 17.97 -1.51
N ALA A 11 0.15 19.12 -2.18
CA ALA A 11 1.21 20.10 -2.26
C ALA A 11 1.45 20.70 -0.86
N VAL A 12 2.68 20.59 -0.36
CA VAL A 12 3.06 21.06 0.97
C VAL A 12 4.02 22.23 0.92
N ALA A 13 4.68 22.50 -0.21
CA ALA A 13 5.46 23.70 -0.50
C ALA A 13 5.65 23.87 -2.02
N GLU A 14 6.37 24.90 -2.46
CA GLU A 14 6.71 25.07 -3.87
C GLU A 14 7.53 23.86 -4.38
N GLY A 15 6.92 23.09 -5.28
CA GLY A 15 7.50 21.87 -5.83
C GLY A 15 7.57 20.69 -4.86
N ILE A 16 7.13 20.81 -3.60
CA ILE A 16 7.18 19.71 -2.62
C ILE A 16 5.77 19.17 -2.38
N TRP A 17 5.63 17.85 -2.47
CA TRP A 17 4.38 17.13 -2.34
C TRP A 17 4.49 16.05 -1.27
N TRP A 18 3.50 15.95 -0.40
CA TRP A 18 3.31 14.77 0.42
C TRP A 18 2.67 13.68 -0.42
N VAL A 19 3.35 12.53 -0.53
CA VAL A 19 2.91 11.33 -1.25
C VAL A 19 2.74 10.14 -0.31
N GLY A 20 2.65 10.40 0.99
CA GLY A 20 2.49 9.39 2.03
C GLY A 20 1.06 8.92 2.27
N PHE A 21 0.83 8.32 3.44
CA PHE A 21 -0.48 7.82 3.83
C PHE A 21 -0.69 7.87 5.35
N ALA A 22 -1.95 7.96 5.77
CA ALA A 22 -2.29 8.02 7.18
C ALA A 22 -2.52 6.62 7.77
N ASP A 23 -1.84 6.29 8.86
CA ASP A 23 -2.08 5.07 9.63
C ASP A 23 -2.70 5.32 11.00
N TYR A 24 -4.00 5.59 10.99
CA TYR A 24 -4.81 5.83 12.19
C TYR A 24 -4.89 4.63 13.14
N GLU A 25 -4.71 3.40 12.63
CA GLU A 25 -4.86 2.18 13.45
C GLU A 25 -3.54 1.86 14.13
N ALA A 26 -2.45 1.90 13.37
CA ALA A 26 -1.11 1.82 13.93
C ALA A 26 -0.77 3.08 14.74
N GLY A 27 -1.40 4.22 14.50
CA GLY A 27 -0.98 5.50 15.09
C GLY A 27 0.44 5.90 14.68
N PHE A 28 0.90 5.44 13.52
CA PHE A 28 2.26 5.61 13.03
C PHE A 28 2.19 5.82 11.51
N SER A 29 1.81 7.04 11.12
CA SER A 29 1.67 7.43 9.70
C SER A 29 3.04 7.60 9.06
N ASN A 30 3.13 7.33 7.75
CA ASN A 30 4.37 7.36 7.00
C ASN A 30 4.32 8.48 5.97
N ASN A 31 5.32 9.35 5.99
CA ASN A 31 5.37 10.56 5.16
C ASN A 31 6.51 10.54 4.13
N PRO A 32 6.43 9.75 3.05
CA PRO A 32 7.17 10.00 1.83
C PRO A 32 6.86 11.41 1.29
N TYR A 33 7.91 12.10 0.83
CA TYR A 33 7.79 13.39 0.18
C TYR A 33 8.45 13.38 -1.20
N LEU A 34 7.81 14.04 -2.17
CA LEU A 34 8.30 14.19 -3.53
C LEU A 34 8.58 15.67 -3.80
N LEU A 35 9.84 16.00 -4.10
CA LEU A 35 10.24 17.31 -4.61
C LEU A 35 10.37 17.22 -6.13
N VAL A 36 9.66 18.06 -6.86
CA VAL A 36 9.70 18.19 -8.32
C VAL A 36 10.23 19.56 -8.69
N ASP A 37 11.24 19.57 -9.56
CA ASP A 37 11.93 20.77 -9.99
C ASP A 37 12.28 20.66 -11.49
N GLY A 38 11.42 21.24 -12.33
CA GLY A 38 11.54 21.14 -13.78
C GLY A 38 11.40 19.71 -14.30
N ASP A 39 12.48 19.19 -14.89
CA ASP A 39 12.56 17.83 -15.43
C ASP A 39 13.21 16.82 -14.47
N GLU A 40 13.56 17.24 -13.25
CA GLU A 40 14.14 16.39 -12.20
C GLU A 40 13.24 16.32 -10.95
N ALA A 41 13.33 15.21 -10.23
CA ALA A 41 12.65 15.02 -8.97
C ALA A 41 13.49 14.24 -7.96
N VAL A 42 13.25 14.52 -6.68
CA VAL A 42 13.84 13.87 -5.52
C VAL A 42 12.71 13.24 -4.70
N LEU A 43 12.80 11.93 -4.47
CA LEU A 43 11.89 11.19 -3.60
C LEU A 43 12.58 10.95 -2.25
N PHE A 44 12.04 11.52 -1.20
CA PHE A 44 12.52 11.33 0.18
C PHE A 44 11.74 10.19 0.80
N ASP A 45 12.47 9.21 1.34
CA ASP A 45 11.93 8.12 2.15
C ASP A 45 10.73 7.42 1.48
N PRO A 46 10.98 6.66 0.41
CA PRO A 46 9.98 6.30 -0.60
C PRO A 46 8.80 5.49 -0.08
N GLY A 47 8.89 4.82 1.05
CA GLY A 47 7.79 4.04 1.62
C GLY A 47 8.18 2.63 2.09
N PRO A 48 7.24 1.94 2.73
CA PRO A 48 7.43 0.56 3.15
C PRO A 48 7.36 -0.40 1.95
N GLY A 49 8.04 -1.54 2.05
CA GLY A 49 8.15 -2.55 0.98
C GLY A 49 6.89 -3.37 0.69
N HIS A 50 5.72 -2.98 1.20
CA HIS A 50 4.48 -3.71 0.93
C HIS A 50 3.86 -3.24 -0.40
N PRO A 51 3.42 -4.16 -1.30
CA PRO A 51 2.89 -3.81 -2.62
C PRO A 51 1.74 -2.80 -2.63
N LEU A 52 0.95 -2.70 -1.56
CA LEU A 52 -0.09 -1.67 -1.48
C LEU A 52 0.42 -0.26 -1.34
N PHE A 53 1.41 -0.10 -0.46
CA PHE A 53 1.99 1.20 -0.22
C PHE A 53 2.76 1.63 -1.47
N ARG A 54 3.42 0.68 -2.16
CA ARG A 54 3.94 0.87 -3.52
C ARG A 54 2.88 1.48 -4.43
N ASP A 55 1.75 0.79 -4.62
CA ASP A 55 0.74 1.23 -5.57
C ASP A 55 0.11 2.57 -5.16
N LEU A 56 0.03 2.88 -3.86
CA LEU A 56 -0.53 4.15 -3.37
C LEU A 56 0.43 5.30 -3.64
N ILE A 57 1.69 5.10 -3.28
CA ILE A 57 2.73 6.11 -3.43
C ILE A 57 3.01 6.34 -4.92
N LEU A 58 3.07 5.30 -5.74
CA LEU A 58 3.22 5.43 -7.20
C LEU A 58 2.04 6.17 -7.83
N GLN A 59 0.79 5.85 -7.46
CA GLN A 59 -0.37 6.60 -7.97
C GLN A 59 -0.24 8.11 -7.65
N LYS A 60 0.19 8.44 -6.44
CA LYS A 60 0.38 9.85 -6.03
C LYS A 60 1.56 10.51 -6.75
N ILE A 61 2.65 9.79 -6.97
CA ILE A 61 3.76 10.25 -7.79
C ILE A 61 3.26 10.58 -9.20
N GLU A 62 2.51 9.67 -9.84
CA GLU A 62 1.97 9.83 -11.19
C GLU A 62 0.96 10.98 -11.33
N GLN A 63 0.29 11.38 -10.24
CA GLN A 63 -0.55 12.59 -10.23
C GLN A 63 0.27 13.88 -10.34
N VAL A 64 1.54 13.85 -9.93
CA VAL A 64 2.42 15.03 -9.84
C VAL A 64 3.43 15.06 -10.98
N THR A 65 4.04 13.92 -11.31
CA THR A 65 5.13 13.82 -12.27
C THR A 65 5.27 12.39 -12.82
N ALA A 66 5.96 12.23 -13.95
CA ALA A 66 6.31 10.90 -14.46
C ALA A 66 7.38 10.25 -13.55
N PRO A 67 7.26 8.97 -13.17
CA PRO A 67 8.25 8.27 -12.34
C PRO A 67 9.68 8.36 -12.87
N GLU A 68 9.86 8.39 -14.19
CA GLU A 68 11.16 8.50 -14.86
C GLU A 68 11.88 9.83 -14.61
N ARG A 69 11.18 10.85 -14.09
CA ARG A 69 11.80 12.13 -13.67
C ARG A 69 12.44 12.05 -12.29
N ILE A 70 12.14 11.02 -11.49
CA ILE A 70 12.75 10.82 -10.18
C ILE A 70 14.18 10.33 -10.36
N ARG A 71 15.11 11.28 -10.34
CA ARG A 71 16.55 11.04 -10.51
C ARG A 71 17.24 10.69 -9.20
N TYR A 72 16.66 11.11 -8.08
CA TYR A 72 17.26 10.98 -6.77
C TYR A 72 16.28 10.33 -5.78
N ILE A 73 16.78 9.36 -5.02
CA ILE A 73 16.13 8.92 -3.78
C ILE A 73 17.04 9.34 -2.62
N VAL A 74 16.47 10.00 -1.63
CA VAL A 74 17.13 10.27 -0.35
C VAL A 74 16.52 9.36 0.71
N VAL A 75 17.36 8.63 1.43
CA VAL A 75 16.95 7.77 2.54
C VAL A 75 17.54 8.35 3.82
N HIS A 76 16.70 8.83 4.74
CA HIS A 76 17.18 9.42 5.98
C HIS A 76 17.79 8.37 6.91
N HIS A 77 17.18 7.18 6.98
CA HIS A 77 17.74 6.02 7.64
C HIS A 77 17.20 4.69 7.09
N GLN A 78 17.77 3.58 7.55
CA GLN A 78 17.60 2.21 7.09
C GLN A 78 16.29 1.51 7.51
N ASP A 79 15.40 2.11 8.30
CA ASP A 79 14.25 1.37 8.80
C ASP A 79 13.28 0.96 7.66
N PRO A 80 12.67 -0.24 7.76
CA PRO A 80 11.91 -0.87 6.67
C PRO A 80 10.61 -0.13 6.33
N ASP A 81 10.13 0.72 7.23
CA ASP A 81 8.90 1.47 7.12
C ASP A 81 8.98 2.52 6.00
N LEU A 82 10.16 3.00 5.61
CA LEU A 82 10.30 3.97 4.52
C LEU A 82 11.42 3.73 3.49
N CYS A 83 12.39 2.85 3.73
CA CYS A 83 13.32 2.47 2.66
C CYS A 83 12.96 1.15 1.96
N GLY A 84 11.99 0.39 2.50
CA GLY A 84 11.63 -0.93 1.99
C GLY A 84 11.03 -0.93 0.58
N LEU A 85 10.55 0.21 0.08
CA LEU A 85 9.92 0.32 -1.23
C LEU A 85 10.91 0.34 -2.40
N ILE A 86 12.14 0.80 -2.16
CA ILE A 86 13.18 1.02 -3.19
C ILE A 86 13.33 -0.14 -4.19
N PRO A 87 13.51 -1.41 -3.79
CA PRO A 87 13.73 -2.53 -4.73
C PRO A 87 12.56 -2.76 -5.69
N PHE A 88 11.35 -2.31 -5.36
CA PHE A 88 10.15 -2.49 -6.18
C PHE A 88 9.95 -1.37 -7.20
N ILE A 89 10.57 -0.20 -6.99
CA ILE A 89 10.34 0.97 -7.84
C ILE A 89 11.59 1.40 -8.61
N GLU A 90 12.81 1.05 -8.16
CA GLU A 90 14.06 1.55 -8.75
C GLU A 90 14.23 1.33 -10.27
N ASN A 91 13.53 0.35 -10.85
CA ASN A 91 13.60 0.03 -12.27
C ASN A 91 12.61 0.81 -13.15
N ILE A 92 11.63 1.48 -12.54
CA ILE A 92 10.66 2.34 -13.26
C ILE A 92 10.96 3.84 -13.07
N LEU A 93 11.97 4.18 -12.26
CA LEU A 93 12.42 5.55 -12.07
C LEU A 93 13.46 5.95 -13.15
N HIS A 94 14.13 7.08 -12.95
CA HIS A 94 15.14 7.57 -13.89
C HIS A 94 16.22 6.51 -14.16
N PRO A 95 16.68 6.31 -15.41
CA PRO A 95 17.72 5.32 -15.74
C PRO A 95 19.01 5.48 -14.93
N ASP A 96 19.43 6.73 -14.73
CA ASP A 96 20.59 7.15 -13.93
C ASP A 96 20.22 7.48 -12.46
N LEU A 97 19.24 6.76 -11.90
CA LEU A 97 18.82 6.92 -10.50
C LEU A 97 20.02 6.89 -9.55
N VAL A 98 20.10 7.88 -8.66
CA VAL A 98 21.06 7.94 -7.56
C VAL A 98 20.33 7.81 -6.24
N ILE A 99 20.66 6.78 -5.47
CA ILE A 99 20.14 6.58 -4.12
C ILE A 99 21.19 7.14 -3.16
N MET A 100 20.81 8.01 -2.24
CA MET A 100 21.73 8.71 -1.36
C MET A 100 21.32 8.57 0.10
N THR A 101 22.28 8.33 0.99
CA THR A 101 22.03 8.16 2.42
C THR A 101 23.31 8.29 3.23
N HIS A 102 23.23 8.20 4.56
CA HIS A 102 24.39 8.16 5.43
C HIS A 102 25.34 6.97 5.12
N PRO A 103 26.67 7.10 5.29
CA PRO A 103 27.62 6.00 5.08
C PRO A 103 27.30 4.71 5.85
N ARG A 104 26.82 4.83 7.10
CA ARG A 104 26.39 3.66 7.90
C ARG A 104 25.11 3.02 7.38
N THR A 105 24.18 3.80 6.85
CA THR A 105 22.92 3.32 6.27
C THR A 105 23.15 2.65 4.92
N THR A 106 24.13 3.16 4.15
CA THR A 106 24.56 2.61 2.84
C THR A 106 24.87 1.11 2.92
N LEU A 107 25.37 0.63 4.07
CA LEU A 107 25.63 -0.79 4.31
C LEU A 107 24.36 -1.67 4.27
N PHE A 108 23.23 -1.14 4.74
CA PHE A 108 21.99 -1.90 4.95
C PHE A 108 21.05 -1.84 3.76
N ILE A 109 21.04 -0.73 3.00
CA ILE A 109 20.14 -0.56 1.85
C ILE A 109 20.22 -1.72 0.84
N PRO A 110 21.40 -2.25 0.44
CA PRO A 110 21.47 -3.40 -0.47
C PRO A 110 20.77 -4.67 0.04
N TYR A 111 20.63 -4.86 1.35
CA TYR A 111 19.97 -6.04 1.92
C TYR A 111 18.45 -6.05 1.71
N TYR A 112 17.85 -4.93 1.33
CA TYR A 112 16.46 -4.88 0.86
C TYR A 112 16.31 -5.42 -0.57
N GLY A 113 17.40 -5.76 -1.26
CA GLY A 113 17.39 -6.19 -2.66
C GLY A 113 17.54 -5.04 -3.66
N VAL A 114 17.95 -3.86 -3.18
CA VAL A 114 18.29 -2.68 -4.01
C VAL A 114 19.48 -3.01 -4.90
N ARG A 115 19.34 -2.80 -6.20
CA ARG A 115 20.34 -3.17 -7.20
C ARG A 115 21.13 -1.97 -7.70
N LYS A 116 20.56 -0.77 -7.61
CA LYS A 116 21.26 0.47 -7.94
C LYS A 116 22.29 0.79 -6.85
N GLY A 117 23.39 1.45 -7.25
CA GLY A 117 24.43 1.87 -6.31
C GLY A 117 23.89 2.90 -5.33
N VAL A 118 24.41 2.88 -4.09
CA VAL A 118 24.02 3.80 -3.03
C VAL A 118 25.19 4.73 -2.72
N LEU A 119 24.96 6.03 -2.84
CA LEU A 119 25.93 7.10 -2.62
C LEU A 119 25.93 7.50 -1.13
N PRO A 120 27.08 7.38 -0.44
CA PRO A 120 27.20 7.87 0.93
C PRO A 120 27.29 9.41 0.96
N LEU A 121 26.46 10.05 1.77
CA LEU A 121 26.42 11.50 1.98
C LEU A 121 27.25 11.91 3.21
N GLY A 122 28.13 12.88 3.03
CA GLY A 122 28.83 13.59 4.09
C GLY A 122 27.94 14.59 4.84
N ASP A 123 28.42 15.05 6.00
CA ASP A 123 27.74 16.09 6.78
C ASP A 123 28.00 17.46 6.14
N GLY A 124 26.94 18.16 5.73
CA GLY A 124 27.00 19.41 4.98
C GLY A 124 27.08 19.25 3.46
N ASP A 125 27.02 18.02 2.94
CA ASP A 125 26.96 17.78 1.50
C ASP A 125 25.72 18.44 0.89
N VAL A 126 25.82 18.81 -0.39
CA VAL A 126 24.74 19.50 -1.10
C VAL A 126 24.47 18.83 -2.43
N LEU A 127 23.21 18.45 -2.64
CA LEU A 127 22.68 18.14 -3.96
C LEU A 127 22.22 19.44 -4.62
N GLU A 128 22.73 19.72 -5.82
CA GLU A 128 22.25 20.80 -6.69
C GLU A 128 21.52 20.20 -7.89
N LEU A 129 20.24 20.57 -8.05
CA LEU A 129 19.42 20.16 -9.19
C LEU A 129 19.73 21.03 -10.42
N LYS A 130 19.33 20.60 -11.61
CA LYS A 130 19.59 21.34 -12.87
C LYS A 130 19.13 22.80 -12.86
N SER A 131 18.09 23.14 -12.11
CA SER A 131 17.59 24.52 -11.99
C SER A 131 18.51 25.44 -11.16
N GLY A 132 19.43 24.86 -10.38
CA GLY A 132 20.18 25.52 -9.32
C GLY A 132 19.53 25.42 -7.93
N ARG A 133 18.37 24.74 -7.78
CA ARG A 133 17.77 24.43 -6.47
C ARG A 133 18.71 23.51 -5.68
N ARG A 134 18.95 23.84 -4.41
CA ARG A 134 19.92 23.14 -3.54
C ARG A 134 19.25 22.48 -2.35
N ILE A 135 19.68 21.25 -2.06
CA ILE A 135 19.28 20.46 -0.89
C ILE A 135 20.53 20.15 -0.09
N THR A 136 20.62 20.68 1.13
CA THR A 136 21.74 20.46 2.04
C THR A 136 21.44 19.30 2.99
N PHE A 137 22.41 18.40 3.21
CA PHE A 137 22.26 17.25 4.10
C PHE A 137 23.03 17.45 5.40
N PHE A 138 22.41 17.09 6.52
CA PHE A 138 23.03 17.14 7.84
C PHE A 138 23.01 15.76 8.48
N HIS A 139 24.10 15.36 9.11
CA HIS A 139 24.09 14.12 9.90
C HIS A 139 23.27 14.33 11.18
N ALA A 140 22.50 13.32 11.58
CA ALA A 140 21.72 13.28 12.81
C ALA A 140 21.90 11.93 13.51
N PRO A 141 23.15 11.52 13.81
CA PRO A 141 23.46 10.15 14.23
C PRO A 141 22.77 9.83 15.56
N TYR A 142 22.29 8.59 15.68
CA TYR A 142 21.57 8.07 16.85
C TYR A 142 20.20 8.73 17.10
N LEU A 143 19.58 9.32 16.06
CA LEU A 143 18.21 9.86 16.10
C LEU A 143 17.28 9.16 15.09
N HIS A 144 16.88 7.90 15.29
CA HIS A 144 17.34 6.96 16.34
C HIS A 144 18.50 6.08 15.87
N PHE A 145 18.66 5.88 14.56
CA PHE A 145 19.72 5.05 14.01
C PHE A 145 21.07 5.79 13.95
N ALA A 146 22.17 5.07 14.17
CA ALA A 146 23.53 5.61 14.11
C ALA A 146 23.88 6.25 12.75
N GLY A 147 23.16 5.89 11.69
CA GLY A 147 23.28 6.45 10.35
C GLY A 147 22.10 7.29 9.89
N ASN A 148 21.50 8.06 10.77
CA ASN A 148 20.41 8.96 10.38
C ASN A 148 20.94 10.31 9.83
N ILE A 149 20.20 10.90 8.89
CA ILE A 149 20.44 12.25 8.32
C ILE A 149 19.16 13.08 8.33
N MET A 150 19.30 14.39 8.12
CA MET A 150 18.23 15.32 7.78
C MET A 150 18.54 15.98 6.43
N SER A 151 17.52 16.39 5.69
CA SER A 151 17.67 17.14 4.43
C SER A 151 17.01 18.50 4.53
N TYR A 152 17.63 19.53 3.97
CA TYR A 152 17.12 20.90 4.01
C TYR A 152 17.05 21.47 2.61
N ASP A 153 15.84 21.74 2.12
CA ASP A 153 15.66 22.46 0.87
C ASP A 153 15.86 23.97 1.09
N ASN A 154 16.91 24.51 0.46
CA ASN A 154 17.34 25.89 0.64
C ASN A 154 16.35 26.90 0.03
N GLN A 155 15.54 26.49 -0.95
CA GLN A 155 14.59 27.37 -1.62
C GLN A 155 13.33 27.61 -0.80
N THR A 156 12.68 26.55 -0.32
CA THR A 156 11.42 26.65 0.45
C THR A 156 11.61 26.63 1.96
N ALA A 157 12.87 26.67 2.43
CA ALA A 157 13.24 26.60 3.84
C ALA A 157 12.55 25.42 4.55
N SER A 158 12.54 24.26 3.89
CA SER A 158 11.83 23.05 4.34
C SER A 158 12.82 22.01 4.85
N LEU A 159 12.69 21.64 6.12
CA LEU A 159 13.52 20.63 6.78
C LEU A 159 12.82 19.27 6.75
N PHE A 160 13.32 18.34 5.95
CA PHE A 160 12.99 16.92 6.03
C PHE A 160 13.77 16.31 7.20
N SER A 161 13.09 16.05 8.31
CA SER A 161 13.77 15.80 9.58
C SER A 161 14.07 14.33 9.86
N GLY A 162 13.67 13.41 8.97
CA GLY A 162 13.56 12.00 9.33
C GLY A 162 12.73 11.86 10.62
N ASP A 163 13.24 11.07 11.55
CA ASP A 163 12.59 10.78 12.85
C ASP A 163 12.80 11.81 13.96
N VAL A 164 13.56 12.89 13.73
CA VAL A 164 13.90 13.86 14.79
C VAL A 164 12.66 14.48 15.45
N PHE A 165 11.54 14.58 14.71
CA PHE A 165 10.25 15.07 15.21
C PHE A 165 9.12 14.04 15.04
N ALA A 166 9.45 12.75 14.97
CA ALA A 166 8.47 11.67 14.85
C ALA A 166 7.51 11.64 16.05
N VAL A 167 6.28 11.18 15.81
CA VAL A 167 5.27 10.98 16.86
C VAL A 167 4.48 9.69 16.67
N PHE A 168 4.02 9.10 17.77
CA PHE A 168 2.90 8.15 17.76
C PHE A 168 1.59 8.89 18.02
N ASN A 169 0.62 8.80 17.09
CA ASN A 169 -0.68 9.45 17.25
C ASN A 169 -1.80 8.73 16.48
N ARG A 170 -2.85 8.27 17.18
CA ARG A 170 -4.08 7.72 16.55
C ARG A 170 -5.08 8.80 16.14
N GLU A 171 -5.01 9.99 16.73
CA GLU A 171 -5.79 11.17 16.34
C GLU A 171 -4.95 12.05 15.40
N TRP A 172 -4.38 11.41 14.37
CA TRP A 172 -3.43 12.02 13.46
C TRP A 172 -4.08 13.08 12.54
N SER A 173 -3.30 14.12 12.24
CA SER A 173 -3.57 15.18 11.28
C SER A 173 -2.32 15.42 10.45
N LEU A 174 -2.50 15.70 9.15
CA LEU A 174 -1.37 15.97 8.26
C LEU A 174 -0.58 17.21 8.67
N TYR A 175 -1.23 18.19 9.28
CA TYR A 175 -0.58 19.37 9.85
C TYR A 175 -0.65 19.27 11.36
N ALA A 176 0.51 19.41 12.00
CA ALA A 176 0.68 19.35 13.44
C ALA A 176 0.12 20.61 14.11
N ASP A 177 -0.64 20.41 15.18
CA ASP A 177 -0.99 21.48 16.11
C ASP A 177 -0.03 21.47 17.32
N GLU A 178 -0.30 22.32 18.31
CA GLU A 178 0.55 22.44 19.50
C GLU A 178 0.65 21.15 20.32
N SER A 179 -0.35 20.26 20.25
CA SER A 179 -0.34 19.00 21.01
C SER A 179 0.77 18.04 20.56
N TYR A 180 1.26 18.19 19.32
CA TYR A 180 2.32 17.35 18.76
C TYR A 180 3.68 17.59 19.44
N ILE A 181 3.87 18.71 20.14
CA ILE A 181 5.13 19.00 20.85
C ILE A 181 5.37 17.95 21.94
N ASP A 182 4.34 17.66 22.74
CA ASP A 182 4.42 16.66 23.79
C ASP A 182 4.51 15.24 23.22
N LEU A 183 3.86 14.98 22.09
CA LEU A 183 3.97 13.69 21.39
C LEU A 183 5.38 13.44 20.85
N ALA A 184 6.02 14.46 20.26
CA ALA A 184 7.40 14.39 19.78
C ALA A 184 8.39 14.25 20.94
N ARG A 185 8.16 14.98 22.04
CA ARG A 185 8.91 14.80 23.29
C ARG A 185 8.86 13.35 23.76
N ASN A 186 7.66 12.77 23.84
CA ASN A 186 7.48 11.38 24.25
C ASN A 186 8.24 10.40 23.32
N PHE A 187 8.22 10.63 22.01
CA PHE A 187 9.00 9.80 21.07
C PHE A 187 10.49 9.83 21.41
N ILE A 188 11.07 11.02 21.55
CA ILE A 188 12.50 11.19 21.84
C ILE A 188 12.87 10.56 23.18
N GLU A 189 12.05 10.75 24.20
CA GLU A 189 12.27 10.21 25.54
C GLU A 189 12.42 8.68 25.57
N HIS A 190 11.76 7.99 24.64
CA HIS A 190 11.71 6.53 24.55
C HIS A 190 12.67 5.93 23.53
N TYR A 191 12.74 6.53 22.34
CA TYR A 191 13.49 5.97 21.21
C TYR A 191 14.95 6.38 21.23
N ILE A 192 15.28 7.50 21.87
CA ILE A 192 16.64 8.03 21.92
C ILE A 192 17.27 7.69 23.26
N ALA A 193 18.48 7.16 23.22
CA ALA A 193 19.16 6.67 24.42
C ALA A 193 19.85 7.78 25.23
N ALA A 194 20.22 8.90 24.60
CA ALA A 194 21.12 9.89 25.19
C ALA A 194 20.84 11.31 24.69
N LYS A 195 21.23 12.31 25.48
CA LYS A 195 20.94 13.74 25.24
C LYS A 195 21.88 14.36 24.20
N GLU A 196 23.08 13.83 24.07
CA GLU A 196 24.13 14.35 23.22
C GLU A 196 23.75 14.29 21.72
N PRO A 197 23.19 13.18 21.18
CA PRO A 197 22.63 13.15 19.83
C PRO A 197 21.56 14.21 19.57
N VAL A 198 20.63 14.41 20.51
CA VAL A 198 19.55 15.40 20.38
C VAL A 198 20.12 16.82 20.36
N THR A 199 21.05 17.11 21.27
CA THR A 199 21.75 18.39 21.32
C THR A 199 22.53 18.64 20.03
N TYR A 200 23.22 17.62 19.50
CA TYR A 200 23.94 17.72 18.24
C TYR A 200 23.02 18.10 17.08
N ALA A 201 21.88 17.44 16.93
CA ALA A 201 20.92 17.79 15.88
C ALA A 201 20.31 19.19 16.07
N TYR A 202 19.97 19.58 17.31
CA TYR A 202 19.52 20.94 17.62
C TYR A 202 20.54 22.00 17.20
N GLU A 203 21.80 21.83 17.59
CA GLU A 203 22.88 22.76 17.25
C GLU A 203 23.11 22.90 15.73
N LYS A 204 22.80 21.87 14.95
CA LYS A 204 22.88 21.91 13.48
C LYS A 204 21.79 22.74 12.83
N ILE A 205 20.58 22.74 13.40
CA ILE A 205 19.39 23.33 12.76
C ILE A 205 18.91 24.62 13.40
N LYS A 206 19.37 24.98 14.60
CA LYS A 206 18.87 26.14 15.37
C LYS A 206 19.02 27.48 14.67
N ASP A 207 20.04 27.65 13.83
CA ASP A 207 20.34 28.90 13.12
C ASP A 207 19.79 28.89 11.69
N LEU A 208 19.17 27.79 11.25
CA LEU A 208 18.53 27.71 9.94
C LEU A 208 17.21 28.48 9.96
N LYS A 209 16.93 29.23 8.91
CA LYS A 209 15.56 29.68 8.64
C LYS A 209 14.73 28.45 8.28
N ILE A 210 13.76 28.09 9.10
CA ILE A 210 12.86 26.95 8.84
C ILE A 210 11.44 27.51 8.72
N ASP A 211 10.86 27.41 7.53
CA ASP A 211 9.46 27.78 7.29
C ASP A 211 8.54 26.57 7.54
N ARG A 212 9.06 25.34 7.43
CA ARG A 212 8.33 24.10 7.77
C ARG A 212 9.26 22.92 8.07
N ILE A 213 8.80 22.01 8.92
CA ILE A 213 9.43 20.71 9.19
C ILE A 213 8.53 19.60 8.64
N LEU A 214 9.15 18.70 7.88
CA LEU A 214 8.53 17.59 7.17
C LEU A 214 9.03 16.28 7.80
N PRO A 215 8.41 15.80 8.89
CA PRO A 215 8.88 14.63 9.60
C PRO A 215 8.48 13.33 8.91
N GLN A 216 9.27 12.30 9.14
CA GLN A 216 9.03 10.95 8.62
C GLN A 216 7.70 10.36 9.12
N HIS A 217 7.40 10.63 10.39
CA HIS A 217 6.16 10.24 11.08
C HIS A 217 5.53 11.44 11.76
N GLY A 218 4.20 11.47 11.80
CA GLY A 218 3.46 12.58 12.41
C GLY A 218 2.95 13.60 11.41
N GLY A 219 2.69 14.80 11.92
CA GLY A 219 2.15 15.92 11.13
C GLY A 219 3.25 16.90 10.73
N ILE A 220 3.07 17.53 9.58
CA ILE A 220 3.87 18.63 9.07
C ILE A 220 3.77 19.83 10.03
N ILE A 221 4.92 20.38 10.42
CA ILE A 221 5.01 21.48 11.37
C ILE A 221 5.26 22.78 10.61
N GLU A 222 4.23 23.63 10.50
CA GLU A 222 4.32 24.98 9.90
C GLU A 222 4.06 26.09 10.93
N SER A 223 3.61 25.72 12.13
CA SER A 223 3.34 26.63 13.23
C SER A 223 4.12 26.21 14.47
N ASN A 224 4.41 27.17 15.36
CA ASN A 224 5.13 26.92 16.61
C ASN A 224 6.52 26.26 16.45
N ILE A 225 7.19 26.42 15.30
CA ILE A 225 8.50 25.81 15.00
C ILE A 225 9.52 26.06 16.13
N GLU A 226 9.60 27.29 16.64
CA GLU A 226 10.48 27.63 17.77
C GLU A 226 10.21 26.80 19.03
N LYS A 227 8.95 26.45 19.32
CA LYS A 227 8.61 25.60 20.47
C LYS A 227 9.03 24.15 20.24
N PHE A 228 8.95 23.65 19.00
CA PHE A 228 9.49 22.33 18.65
C PHE A 228 11.02 22.31 18.75
N LEU A 229 11.71 23.36 18.33
CA LEU A 229 13.17 23.48 18.50
C LEU A 229 13.56 23.56 19.98
N ASP A 230 12.83 24.34 20.79
CA ASP A 230 13.06 24.41 22.24
C ASP A 230 12.77 23.08 22.96
N MET A 231 11.83 22.27 22.42
CA MET A 231 11.61 20.91 22.91
C MET A 231 12.87 20.05 22.78
N LEU A 232 13.59 20.07 21.63
CA LEU A 232 14.86 19.35 21.47
C LEU A 232 15.91 19.81 22.51
N ARG A 233 15.94 21.11 22.81
CA ARG A 233 16.85 21.68 23.81
C ARG A 233 16.52 21.20 25.23
N THR A 234 15.25 20.99 25.55
CA THR A 234 14.77 20.71 26.93
C THR A 234 14.45 19.24 27.22
N VAL A 235 14.29 18.39 26.20
CA VAL A 235 13.89 16.97 26.39
C VAL A 235 14.98 16.13 27.06
N GLU A 236 14.59 15.18 27.90
CA GLU A 236 15.52 14.29 28.63
C GLU A 236 15.35 12.84 28.15
N PRO A 237 16.14 12.41 27.14
CA PRO A 237 16.05 11.07 26.56
C PRO A 237 16.61 9.97 27.47
N GLY A 238 16.43 8.72 27.04
CA GLY A 238 16.97 7.55 27.71
C GLY A 238 16.04 6.96 28.78
N GLN A 239 14.73 7.21 28.72
CA GLN A 239 13.78 6.67 29.70
C GLN A 239 13.86 5.15 29.81
N LEU A 240 14.05 4.44 28.68
CA LEU A 240 14.21 2.99 28.69
C LEU A 240 15.44 2.52 29.50
N LEU A 241 16.55 3.28 29.48
CA LEU A 241 17.74 2.97 30.27
C LEU A 241 17.50 3.16 31.78
N THR A 242 16.60 4.07 32.15
CA THR A 242 16.24 4.31 33.56
C THR A 242 15.41 3.19 34.17
N GLU A 243 14.92 2.23 33.37
CA GLU A 243 14.17 1.06 33.84
C GLU A 243 15.07 -0.03 34.45
N LEU A 244 16.40 0.10 34.38
CA LEU A 244 17.38 -0.76 35.05
C LEU A 244 17.41 -0.51 36.57
N LYS A 245 16.27 -0.75 37.24
CA LYS A 245 16.02 -0.50 38.67
C LYS A 245 15.70 -1.79 39.42
N ALA A 246 15.52 -1.68 40.74
CA ALA A 246 15.11 -2.81 41.57
C ALA A 246 13.69 -3.30 41.20
N LYS A 247 13.45 -4.60 41.38
CA LYS A 247 12.14 -5.22 41.14
C LYS A 247 11.07 -4.58 42.05
N PRO A 248 9.89 -4.23 41.53
CA PRO A 248 8.80 -3.67 42.34
C PRO A 248 8.28 -4.68 43.38
N SER A 249 7.82 -4.16 44.52
CA SER A 249 7.03 -4.89 45.52
C SER A 249 5.62 -5.21 45.00
N ALA A 250 4.85 -6.04 45.72
CA ALA A 250 3.47 -6.35 45.35
C ALA A 250 2.56 -5.10 45.33
N LYS A 251 2.78 -4.17 46.27
CA LYS A 251 2.03 -2.90 46.33
C LYS A 251 2.35 -2.03 45.12
N GLU A 252 3.63 -1.85 44.80
CA GLU A 252 4.06 -1.06 43.63
C GLU A 252 3.60 -1.71 42.33
N THR A 253 3.64 -3.04 42.23
CA THR A 253 3.10 -3.79 41.09
C THR A 253 1.61 -3.50 40.88
N ASN A 254 0.82 -3.44 41.96
CA ASN A 254 -0.60 -3.10 41.88
C ASN A 254 -0.83 -1.63 41.46
N GLU A 255 0.00 -0.69 41.92
CA GLU A 255 -0.08 0.72 41.48
C GLU A 255 0.25 0.88 40.00
N LEU A 256 1.28 0.16 39.51
CA LEU A 256 1.64 0.11 38.10
C LEU A 256 0.53 -0.47 37.24
N PHE A 257 -0.04 -1.59 37.68
CA PHE A 257 -1.20 -2.23 37.04
C PHE A 257 -2.39 -1.26 36.93
N MET A 258 -2.78 -0.61 38.04
CA MET A 258 -3.91 0.33 38.03
C MET A 258 -3.66 1.54 37.13
N THR A 259 -2.42 2.06 37.11
CA THR A 259 -2.03 3.16 36.22
C THR A 259 -2.15 2.76 34.76
N GLY A 260 -1.57 1.61 34.40
CA GLY A 260 -1.67 1.09 33.04
C GLY A 260 -3.11 0.79 32.63
N LYS A 261 -3.93 0.22 33.53
CA LYS A 261 -5.34 -0.10 33.26
C LYS A 261 -6.16 1.16 32.98
N LEU A 262 -6.03 2.18 33.81
CA LEU A 262 -6.70 3.48 33.60
C LEU A 262 -6.25 4.14 32.30
N TRP A 263 -4.94 4.11 32.02
CA TRP A 263 -4.39 4.65 30.78
C TRP A 263 -4.94 3.90 29.56
N LEU A 264 -4.96 2.57 29.59
CA LEU A 264 -5.43 1.74 28.46
C LEU A 264 -6.94 1.94 28.23
N GLN A 265 -7.74 2.04 29.30
CA GLN A 265 -9.17 2.37 29.20
C GLN A 265 -9.39 3.72 28.53
N HIS A 266 -8.58 4.73 28.90
CA HIS A 266 -8.62 6.05 28.29
C HIS A 266 -8.22 6.01 26.81
N TRP A 267 -7.10 5.36 26.50
CA TRP A 267 -6.58 5.21 25.14
C TRP A 267 -7.56 4.49 24.20
N LEU A 268 -8.20 3.42 24.68
CA LEU A 268 -9.13 2.61 23.89
C LEU A 268 -10.57 3.12 23.93
N LYS A 269 -10.88 4.11 24.79
CA LYS A 269 -12.23 4.64 25.02
C LYS A 269 -13.25 3.54 25.35
N LYS A 270 -12.82 2.49 26.08
CA LYS A 270 -13.67 1.38 26.52
C LYS A 270 -13.19 0.81 27.86
N GLU A 271 -14.06 0.08 28.55
CA GLU A 271 -13.62 -0.70 29.70
C GLU A 271 -12.71 -1.85 29.28
N VAL A 272 -11.73 -2.14 30.14
CA VAL A 272 -10.73 -3.17 29.93
C VAL A 272 -10.80 -4.16 31.09
N GLU A 273 -11.20 -5.39 30.78
CA GLU A 273 -11.15 -6.51 31.71
C GLU A 273 -9.74 -7.11 31.73
N ALA A 274 -8.99 -6.75 32.76
CA ALA A 274 -7.67 -7.27 33.10
C ALA A 274 -7.55 -7.25 34.62
N ASP A 275 -6.87 -8.26 35.19
CA ASP A 275 -6.62 -8.42 36.63
C ASP A 275 -5.12 -8.42 36.98
N THR A 276 -4.26 -8.65 35.98
CA THR A 276 -2.81 -8.61 36.12
C THR A 276 -2.14 -7.76 35.04
N LEU A 277 -0.87 -7.41 35.25
CA LEU A 277 -0.05 -6.74 34.22
C LEU A 277 0.10 -7.58 32.95
N ASN A 278 0.13 -8.90 33.07
CA ASN A 278 0.19 -9.79 31.90
C ASN A 278 -1.13 -9.76 31.12
N ASP A 279 -2.27 -9.76 31.81
CA ASP A 279 -3.57 -9.61 31.15
C ASP A 279 -3.65 -8.26 30.45
N LEU A 280 -3.21 -7.20 31.13
CA LEU A 280 -3.20 -5.84 30.58
C LEU A 280 -2.30 -5.74 29.34
N MET A 281 -1.12 -6.36 29.38
CA MET A 281 -0.25 -6.46 28.22
C MET A 281 -0.90 -7.28 27.10
N SER A 282 -1.58 -8.39 27.41
CA SER A 282 -2.35 -9.15 26.42
C SER A 282 -3.43 -8.28 25.77
N ARG A 283 -4.16 -7.47 26.55
CA ARG A 283 -5.17 -6.52 26.02
C ARG A 283 -4.55 -5.43 25.15
N ALA A 284 -3.36 -4.94 25.49
CA ALA A 284 -2.65 -4.00 24.64
C ALA A 284 -2.11 -4.65 23.36
N MET A 285 -1.63 -5.89 23.44
CA MET A 285 -1.20 -6.69 22.29
C MET A 285 -2.37 -6.98 21.35
N ASP A 286 -3.57 -7.24 21.89
CA ASP A 286 -4.83 -7.34 21.13
C ASP A 286 -5.16 -6.05 20.36
N GLU A 287 -4.55 -4.91 20.70
CA GLU A 287 -4.79 -3.57 20.15
C GLU A 287 -3.60 -3.00 19.37
N GLY A 288 -2.53 -3.80 19.18
CA GLY A 288 -1.45 -3.50 18.25
C GLY A 288 -0.20 -2.86 18.89
N PRO A 289 0.90 -2.79 18.11
CA PRO A 289 2.24 -2.46 18.61
C PRO A 289 2.31 -1.08 19.28
N SER A 290 1.68 -0.05 18.72
CA SER A 290 1.73 1.29 19.30
C SER A 290 0.96 1.38 20.61
N THR A 291 -0.13 0.61 20.77
CA THR A 291 -0.81 0.48 22.06
C THR A 291 0.10 -0.19 23.08
N VAL A 292 0.85 -1.21 22.67
CA VAL A 292 1.87 -1.85 23.52
C VAL A 292 2.94 -0.85 23.91
N THR A 293 3.54 -0.15 22.95
CA THR A 293 4.59 0.86 23.19
C THR A 293 4.12 1.94 24.15
N LEU A 294 2.94 2.52 23.92
CA LEU A 294 2.41 3.60 24.74
C LEU A 294 1.91 3.11 26.12
N LEU A 295 1.41 1.87 26.23
CA LEU A 295 1.10 1.26 27.53
C LEU A 295 2.38 1.06 28.34
N VAL A 296 3.44 0.53 27.71
CA VAL A 296 4.75 0.34 28.35
C VAL A 296 5.28 1.69 28.84
N ASP A 297 5.23 2.74 28.01
CA ASP A 297 5.58 4.11 28.39
C ASP A 297 4.81 4.58 29.64
N SER A 298 3.48 4.50 29.60
CA SER A 298 2.63 4.92 30.72
C SER A 298 3.01 4.23 32.03
N ILE A 299 3.31 2.93 31.98
CA ILE A 299 3.74 2.15 33.14
C ILE A 299 5.19 2.52 33.53
N SER A 300 6.08 2.74 32.57
CA SER A 300 7.46 3.16 32.81
C SER A 300 7.54 4.53 33.49
N LYS A 301 6.72 5.50 33.08
CA LYS A 301 6.56 6.80 33.76
C LYS A 301 6.21 6.63 35.23
N LYS A 302 5.25 5.75 35.53
CA LYS A 302 4.86 5.45 36.92
C LYS A 302 5.94 4.68 37.67
N ALA A 303 6.60 3.72 37.04
CA ALA A 303 7.71 2.96 37.64
C ALA A 303 8.88 3.87 38.00
N ASN A 304 9.15 4.85 37.13
CA ASN A 304 10.16 5.87 37.36
C ASN A 304 9.84 6.75 38.58
N GLN A 305 8.59 7.19 38.73
CA GLN A 305 8.14 7.92 39.93
C GLN A 305 8.27 7.09 41.22
N LEU A 306 8.04 5.78 41.12
CA LEU A 306 8.15 4.84 42.24
C LEU A 306 9.60 4.40 42.52
N GLY A 307 10.56 4.71 41.64
CA GLY A 307 11.95 4.30 41.78
C GLY A 307 12.20 2.79 41.54
N VAL A 308 11.30 2.12 40.81
CA VAL A 308 11.36 0.67 40.54
C VAL A 308 11.45 0.37 39.04
N ALA A 309 11.81 -0.86 38.69
CA ALA A 309 11.83 -1.32 37.30
C ALA A 309 10.41 -1.52 36.76
N ASN A 310 10.23 -1.34 35.44
CA ASN A 310 8.99 -1.73 34.80
C ASN A 310 8.94 -3.27 34.69
N PRO A 311 8.00 -3.96 35.36
CA PRO A 311 7.89 -5.43 35.35
C PRO A 311 7.50 -6.01 33.97
N LEU A 312 7.08 -5.19 33.02
CA LEU A 312 6.79 -5.60 31.64
C LEU A 312 8.06 -5.72 30.79
N THR A 313 9.11 -4.95 31.10
CA THR A 313 10.39 -4.96 30.38
C THR A 313 11.48 -5.71 31.14
N TYR A 314 11.33 -5.86 32.46
CA TYR A 314 12.26 -6.54 33.34
C TYR A 314 12.04 -8.07 33.41
N SER A 315 13.02 -8.85 32.91
CA SER A 315 13.21 -10.28 33.21
C SER A 315 12.03 -11.22 32.89
N GLN A 316 11.26 -10.95 31.83
CA GLN A 316 10.27 -11.92 31.39
C GLN A 316 10.95 -13.08 30.63
N VAL A 317 10.99 -14.26 31.24
CA VAL A 317 11.12 -15.51 30.48
C VAL A 317 9.76 -15.74 29.84
N HIS A 318 9.58 -15.23 28.63
CA HIS A 318 8.31 -15.40 27.93
C HIS A 318 8.02 -16.88 27.73
N LYS A 319 6.78 -17.30 28.01
CA LYS A 319 6.28 -18.60 27.57
C LYS A 319 5.93 -18.45 26.09
N TRP A 320 6.69 -19.12 25.23
CA TRP A 320 6.54 -19.05 23.76
C TRP A 320 5.10 -19.20 23.25
N ASN A 321 4.25 -19.95 23.96
CA ASN A 321 2.84 -20.13 23.61
C ASN A 321 1.98 -18.86 23.79
N ASP A 322 2.37 -17.95 24.70
CA ASP A 322 1.64 -16.70 24.99
C ASP A 322 2.07 -15.55 24.04
N ILE A 323 3.26 -15.62 23.45
CA ILE A 323 3.72 -14.67 22.41
C ILE A 323 3.06 -14.97 21.05
N TRP A 324 2.89 -16.26 20.71
CA TRP A 324 2.34 -16.63 19.40
C TRP A 324 0.84 -16.30 19.25
N SER A 325 0.13 -16.12 20.37
CA SER A 325 -1.27 -15.67 20.40
C SER A 325 -1.41 -14.14 20.32
N ALA A 326 -0.39 -13.38 20.73
CA ALA A 326 -0.27 -11.93 20.51
C ALA A 326 0.12 -11.65 19.06
N ARG A 327 -0.75 -12.07 18.15
CA ARG A 327 -0.44 -12.07 16.73
C ARG A 327 -0.27 -10.63 16.24
N THR A 328 0.76 -10.46 15.42
CA THR A 328 0.98 -9.43 14.38
C THR A 328 -0.23 -9.13 13.46
N THR A 329 -1.40 -9.73 13.72
CA THR A 329 -2.67 -9.61 13.01
C THR A 329 -3.07 -8.16 12.78
N GLN A 330 -2.81 -7.21 13.69
CA GLN A 330 -3.34 -5.85 13.51
C GLN A 330 -2.55 -4.94 12.57
N ILE A 331 -1.21 -5.00 12.59
CA ILE A 331 -0.37 -4.33 11.56
C ILE A 331 -0.69 -4.97 10.21
N LEU A 332 -0.77 -6.30 10.19
CA LEU A 332 -1.20 -7.04 9.02
C LEU A 332 -2.65 -6.71 8.63
N ASP A 333 -3.56 -6.40 9.56
CA ASP A 333 -4.96 -6.06 9.31
C ASP A 333 -5.13 -4.62 8.80
N SER A 334 -4.28 -3.66 9.23
CA SER A 334 -4.23 -2.30 8.68
C SER A 334 -3.73 -2.33 7.23
N ILE A 335 -2.60 -3.02 7.01
CA ILE A 335 -2.10 -3.36 5.68
C ILE A 335 -3.19 -4.08 4.88
N ARG A 336 -3.86 -5.06 5.48
CA ARG A 336 -4.89 -5.87 4.82
C ARG A 336 -6.16 -5.08 4.55
N ARG A 337 -6.60 -4.12 5.38
CA ARG A 337 -7.76 -3.26 5.13
C ARG A 337 -7.53 -2.31 3.96
N ARG A 338 -6.31 -1.77 3.82
CA ARG A 338 -5.89 -1.01 2.63
C ARG A 338 -5.71 -1.92 1.40
N PHE A 339 -5.34 -3.19 1.59
CA PHE A 339 -5.37 -4.23 0.54
C PHE A 339 -6.80 -4.48 0.07
N LEU A 340 -7.69 -4.56 1.06
CA LEU A 340 -9.09 -4.89 0.88
C LEU A 340 -9.80 -3.80 0.08
N SER A 341 -9.59 -2.51 0.38
CA SER A 341 -10.29 -1.43 -0.33
C SER A 341 -9.94 -1.30 -1.82
N ARG A 342 -8.69 -1.58 -2.23
CA ARG A 342 -8.25 -1.48 -3.64
C ARG A 342 -8.49 -2.74 -4.46
N GLN A 343 -8.27 -3.92 -3.89
CA GLN A 343 -8.43 -5.18 -4.63
C GLN A 343 -9.86 -5.73 -4.57
N TYR A 344 -10.69 -5.37 -3.57
CA TYR A 344 -11.99 -6.04 -3.33
C TYR A 344 -13.19 -5.36 -3.98
N GLY A 345 -13.03 -4.13 -4.48
CA GLY A 345 -13.92 -3.62 -5.54
C GLY A 345 -13.95 -4.56 -6.75
N MET A 346 -12.82 -5.23 -7.05
CA MET A 346 -12.74 -6.27 -8.07
C MET A 346 -13.10 -7.68 -7.57
N ARG A 347 -13.25 -7.95 -6.25
CA ARG A 347 -13.44 -9.33 -5.75
C ARG A 347 -14.80 -9.62 -5.11
N PHE A 348 -15.55 -8.65 -4.56
CA PHE A 348 -16.84 -8.98 -3.93
C PHE A 348 -17.95 -7.92 -3.98
N GLY A 349 -17.70 -6.71 -4.50
CA GLY A 349 -18.61 -5.59 -4.27
C GLY A 349 -18.53 -5.10 -2.82
N VAL A 350 -19.23 -4.02 -2.50
CA VAL A 350 -18.98 -3.16 -1.32
C VAL A 350 -19.24 -3.85 0.04
N ASP A 351 -19.89 -5.02 0.08
CA ASP A 351 -20.51 -5.58 1.29
C ASP A 351 -20.11 -7.03 1.67
N ALA A 352 -18.85 -7.45 1.49
CA ALA A 352 -18.44 -8.82 1.85
C ALA A 352 -17.93 -9.00 3.29
N ASP A 353 -18.38 -10.10 3.93
CA ASP A 353 -17.94 -10.54 5.25
C ASP A 353 -16.48 -11.01 5.25
N VAL A 354 -15.64 -10.11 5.76
CA VAL A 354 -14.18 -10.21 5.80
C VAL A 354 -13.71 -11.45 6.56
N ALA A 355 -14.46 -11.97 7.54
CA ALA A 355 -14.01 -13.09 8.38
C ALA A 355 -13.89 -14.42 7.59
N SER A 356 -14.87 -14.72 6.74
CA SER A 356 -14.95 -15.96 5.97
C SER A 356 -13.86 -16.13 4.89
N VAL A 357 -13.34 -15.00 4.39
CA VAL A 357 -12.33 -14.97 3.32
C VAL A 357 -10.92 -15.26 3.86
N LEU A 358 -10.70 -15.05 5.16
CA LEU A 358 -9.39 -15.16 5.81
C LEU A 358 -9.03 -16.59 6.18
N GLU A 359 -10.03 -17.42 6.45
CA GLU A 359 -9.83 -18.84 6.69
C GLU A 359 -9.26 -19.54 5.46
N GLN A 360 -9.38 -18.97 4.26
CA GLN A 360 -8.91 -19.57 3.01
C GLN A 360 -7.43 -19.27 2.69
N GLY A 361 -6.81 -18.27 3.35
CA GLY A 361 -5.39 -17.93 3.19
C GLY A 361 -4.97 -17.41 1.80
N LEU A 362 -3.68 -17.09 1.63
CA LEU A 362 -2.98 -16.85 0.34
C LEU A 362 -2.84 -18.15 -0.49
N GLN A 363 -3.60 -19.19 -0.17
CA GLN A 363 -3.52 -20.47 -0.85
C GLN A 363 -4.39 -20.44 -2.10
N ALA A 364 -3.83 -20.97 -3.19
CA ALA A 364 -4.60 -21.18 -4.39
C ALA A 364 -5.75 -22.16 -4.09
N PHE A 365 -6.98 -21.76 -4.42
CA PHE A 365 -8.18 -22.55 -4.15
C PHE A 365 -8.90 -22.88 -5.46
N LYS A 366 -9.63 -23.99 -5.45
CA LYS A 366 -10.46 -24.43 -6.56
C LYS A 366 -11.86 -23.85 -6.43
N THR A 367 -12.40 -23.31 -7.51
CA THR A 367 -13.77 -22.80 -7.54
C THR A 367 -14.33 -22.85 -8.96
N ASN A 368 -15.65 -22.98 -9.10
CA ASN A 368 -16.31 -22.86 -10.39
C ASN A 368 -16.57 -21.39 -10.71
N VAL A 369 -16.20 -20.98 -11.92
CA VAL A 369 -16.49 -19.63 -12.42
C VAL A 369 -16.87 -19.70 -13.90
N SER A 370 -17.54 -18.66 -14.36
CA SER A 370 -17.58 -18.34 -15.78
C SER A 370 -16.35 -17.52 -16.13
N VAL A 371 -15.57 -17.95 -17.12
CA VAL A 371 -14.42 -17.20 -17.64
C VAL A 371 -14.84 -16.53 -18.94
N MET A 372 -14.46 -15.26 -19.11
CA MET A 372 -14.70 -14.46 -20.31
C MET A 372 -13.38 -13.88 -20.79
N PHE A 373 -13.04 -14.16 -22.06
CA PHE A 373 -11.99 -13.47 -22.79
C PHE A 373 -12.62 -12.56 -23.83
N ILE A 374 -12.11 -11.35 -23.95
CA ILE A 374 -12.51 -10.36 -24.95
C ILE A 374 -11.26 -9.90 -25.69
N ASP A 375 -11.35 -9.71 -27.00
CA ASP A 375 -10.23 -9.28 -27.82
C ASP A 375 -10.70 -8.37 -28.96
N ILE A 376 -10.02 -7.24 -29.18
CA ILE A 376 -10.42 -6.24 -30.18
C ILE A 376 -10.06 -6.71 -31.59
N ARG A 377 -11.03 -6.68 -32.50
CA ARG A 377 -10.86 -7.16 -33.88
C ARG A 377 -10.43 -6.01 -34.79
N GLY A 378 -9.29 -6.20 -35.46
CA GLY A 378 -8.71 -5.21 -36.37
C GLY A 378 -7.88 -4.13 -35.67
N PHE A 379 -7.63 -4.26 -34.36
CA PHE A 379 -6.84 -3.30 -33.60
C PHE A 379 -5.43 -3.11 -34.15
N THR A 380 -4.69 -4.18 -34.45
CA THR A 380 -3.30 -4.09 -34.95
C THR A 380 -3.18 -3.26 -36.22
N ILE A 381 -4.14 -3.40 -37.16
CA ILE A 381 -4.16 -2.62 -38.40
C ILE A 381 -4.53 -1.18 -38.09
N TRP A 382 -5.56 -0.98 -37.26
CA TRP A 382 -6.04 0.34 -36.89
C TRP A 382 -4.98 1.15 -36.13
N SER A 383 -4.21 0.54 -35.24
CA SER A 383 -3.19 1.21 -34.43
C SER A 383 -1.93 1.57 -35.21
N ALA A 384 -1.58 0.78 -36.24
CA ALA A 384 -0.41 1.05 -37.09
C ALA A 384 -0.50 2.39 -37.85
N GLU A 385 -1.71 2.90 -38.08
CA GLU A 385 -1.97 4.12 -38.86
C GLU A 385 -2.31 5.34 -37.99
N LYS A 386 -2.21 5.23 -36.65
CA LYS A 386 -2.68 6.25 -35.71
C LYS A 386 -1.59 6.76 -34.77
N PRO A 387 -1.62 8.05 -34.39
CA PRO A 387 -0.78 8.59 -33.34
C PRO A 387 -0.97 7.86 -31.98
N PRO A 388 0.09 7.73 -31.15
CA PRO A 388 0.02 6.98 -29.88
C PRO A 388 -1.08 7.46 -28.91
N ASP A 389 -1.31 8.77 -28.81
CA ASP A 389 -2.35 9.37 -27.97
C ASP A 389 -3.76 8.95 -28.41
N GLN A 390 -4.01 8.86 -29.71
CA GLN A 390 -5.27 8.38 -30.25
C GLN A 390 -5.46 6.88 -30.00
N VAL A 391 -4.38 6.10 -30.11
CA VAL A 391 -4.39 4.66 -29.84
C VAL A 391 -4.72 4.39 -28.37
N VAL A 392 -4.00 5.03 -27.46
CA VAL A 392 -4.21 4.90 -26.01
C VAL A 392 -5.59 5.42 -25.61
N GLY A 393 -6.01 6.57 -26.16
CA GLY A 393 -7.32 7.15 -25.87
C GLY A 393 -8.49 6.25 -26.32
N MET A 394 -8.38 5.59 -27.47
CA MET A 394 -9.37 4.61 -27.93
C MET A 394 -9.39 3.37 -27.02
N LEU A 395 -8.22 2.79 -26.73
CA LEU A 395 -8.10 1.62 -25.85
C LEU A 395 -8.71 1.90 -24.47
N ASN A 396 -8.39 3.04 -23.86
CA ASN A 396 -8.92 3.41 -22.55
C ASN A 396 -10.44 3.54 -22.55
N ARG A 397 -11.03 4.21 -23.55
CA ARG A 397 -12.51 4.31 -23.68
C ARG A 397 -13.17 2.94 -23.83
N GLN A 398 -12.56 2.06 -24.63
CA GLN A 398 -13.09 0.73 -24.87
C GLN A 398 -12.97 -0.17 -23.64
N HIS A 399 -11.82 -0.17 -22.97
CA HIS A 399 -11.62 -0.89 -21.71
C HIS A 399 -12.54 -0.39 -20.60
N GLU A 400 -12.74 0.92 -20.48
CA GLU A 400 -13.66 1.52 -19.49
C GLU A 400 -15.10 1.03 -19.70
N LEU A 401 -15.58 1.05 -20.95
CA LEU A 401 -16.92 0.58 -21.31
C LEU A 401 -17.11 -0.90 -20.98
N MET A 402 -16.18 -1.76 -21.40
CA MET A 402 -16.24 -3.20 -21.14
C MET A 402 -16.18 -3.50 -19.64
N THR A 403 -15.26 -2.86 -18.92
CA THR A 403 -15.09 -3.00 -17.47
C THR A 403 -16.37 -2.60 -16.74
N ARG A 404 -16.98 -1.47 -17.11
CA ARG A 404 -18.23 -1.01 -16.50
C ARG A 404 -19.36 -2.03 -16.68
N ILE A 405 -19.51 -2.58 -17.88
CA ILE A 405 -20.55 -3.59 -18.15
C ILE A 405 -20.30 -4.84 -17.32
N ILE A 406 -19.09 -5.41 -17.38
CA ILE A 406 -18.71 -6.61 -16.65
C ILE A 406 -18.99 -6.45 -15.15
N THR A 407 -18.52 -5.36 -14.55
CA THR A 407 -18.70 -5.10 -13.11
C THR A 407 -20.16 -4.87 -12.76
N SER A 408 -20.92 -4.12 -13.57
CA SER A 408 -22.36 -3.90 -13.34
C SER A 408 -23.20 -5.18 -13.44
N SER A 409 -22.73 -6.18 -14.18
CA SER A 409 -23.33 -7.51 -14.29
C SER A 409 -22.82 -8.49 -13.21
N GLY A 410 -22.07 -8.02 -12.22
CA GLY A 410 -21.53 -8.86 -11.13
C GLY A 410 -20.30 -9.70 -11.50
N GLY A 411 -19.72 -9.44 -12.68
CA GLY A 411 -18.43 -9.97 -13.12
C GLY A 411 -17.26 -9.12 -12.62
N ARG A 412 -16.05 -9.59 -12.91
CA ARG A 412 -14.80 -8.99 -12.41
C ARG A 412 -13.76 -9.05 -13.50
N VAL A 413 -13.11 -7.92 -13.78
CA VAL A 413 -11.94 -7.89 -14.67
C VAL A 413 -10.74 -8.39 -13.88
N ASN A 414 -10.10 -9.47 -14.36
CA ASN A 414 -8.88 -9.99 -13.74
C ASN A 414 -7.64 -9.28 -14.28
N LYS A 415 -7.51 -9.12 -15.60
CA LYS A 415 -6.40 -8.37 -16.22
C LYS A 415 -6.73 -7.88 -17.63
N ILE A 416 -6.07 -6.80 -18.01
CA ILE A 416 -6.03 -6.26 -19.37
C ILE A 416 -4.70 -6.68 -20.01
N MET A 417 -4.74 -7.12 -21.28
CA MET A 417 -3.64 -7.74 -22.00
C MET A 417 -3.47 -7.08 -23.37
N GLY A 418 -2.99 -5.84 -23.40
CA GLY A 418 -2.96 -5.05 -24.64
C GLY A 418 -4.37 -4.66 -25.06
N ASP A 419 -4.84 -5.18 -26.19
CA ASP A 419 -6.20 -5.08 -26.71
C ASP A 419 -7.14 -6.20 -26.24
N GLY A 420 -6.62 -7.14 -25.46
CA GLY A 420 -7.39 -8.22 -24.84
C GLY A 420 -7.80 -7.93 -23.39
N MET A 421 -8.85 -8.60 -22.91
CA MET A 421 -9.31 -8.55 -21.53
C MET A 421 -9.70 -9.93 -21.02
N LEU A 422 -9.27 -10.26 -19.81
CA LEU A 422 -9.68 -11.45 -19.06
C LEU A 422 -10.60 -11.03 -17.90
N ALA A 423 -11.79 -11.61 -17.86
CA ALA A 423 -12.77 -11.43 -16.81
C ALA A 423 -13.34 -12.75 -16.33
N TYR A 424 -13.96 -12.74 -15.16
CA TYR A 424 -14.68 -13.89 -14.62
C TYR A 424 -15.93 -13.49 -13.86
N PHE A 425 -16.90 -14.39 -13.79
CA PHE A 425 -18.14 -14.25 -13.05
C PHE A 425 -18.27 -15.41 -12.05
N PRO A 426 -18.70 -15.16 -10.81
CA PRO A 426 -18.99 -16.21 -9.84
C PRO A 426 -19.98 -17.25 -10.39
N GLU A 427 -19.99 -18.45 -9.80
CA GLU A 427 -20.83 -19.57 -10.25
C GLU A 427 -22.33 -19.19 -10.36
N ASN A 428 -22.85 -18.41 -9.42
CA ASN A 428 -24.24 -17.96 -9.41
C ASN A 428 -24.54 -16.82 -10.41
N LYS A 429 -23.58 -16.42 -11.25
CA LYS A 429 -23.68 -15.30 -12.21
C LYS A 429 -23.48 -15.75 -13.66
N LEU A 430 -23.77 -17.03 -13.96
CA LEU A 430 -23.66 -17.60 -15.31
C LEU A 430 -24.53 -16.86 -16.34
N ALA A 431 -25.80 -16.59 -16.02
CA ALA A 431 -26.71 -15.87 -16.92
C ALA A 431 -26.26 -14.41 -17.11
N ASP A 432 -25.82 -13.75 -16.05
CA ASP A 432 -25.29 -12.39 -16.11
C ASP A 432 -24.03 -12.29 -16.98
N CYS A 433 -23.16 -13.30 -16.94
CA CYS A 433 -22.00 -13.41 -17.83
C CYS A 433 -22.43 -13.43 -19.30
N ALA A 434 -23.42 -14.27 -19.65
CA ALA A 434 -23.93 -14.36 -21.02
C ALA A 434 -24.57 -13.04 -21.47
N ASN A 435 -25.41 -12.42 -20.63
CA ASN A 435 -26.03 -11.12 -20.91
C ASN A 435 -25.00 -10.00 -21.07
N ALA A 436 -23.93 -10.01 -20.27
CA ALA A 436 -22.84 -9.04 -20.38
C ALA A 436 -22.16 -9.11 -21.76
N THR A 437 -21.98 -10.30 -22.33
CA THR A 437 -21.41 -10.43 -23.69
C THR A 437 -22.26 -9.71 -24.74
N MET A 438 -23.59 -9.83 -24.66
CA MET A 438 -24.51 -9.17 -25.59
C MET A 438 -24.46 -7.65 -25.43
N LYS A 439 -24.52 -7.17 -24.18
CA LYS A 439 -24.46 -5.75 -23.85
C LYS A 439 -23.15 -5.10 -24.27
N ILE A 440 -22.02 -5.82 -24.19
CA ILE A 440 -20.72 -5.34 -24.68
C ILE A 440 -20.78 -5.08 -26.19
N HIS A 441 -21.30 -6.02 -26.98
CA HIS A 441 -21.42 -5.82 -28.43
C HIS A 441 -22.35 -4.64 -28.77
N GLU A 442 -23.50 -4.54 -28.10
CA GLU A 442 -24.45 -3.44 -28.30
C GLU A 442 -23.84 -2.07 -27.98
N ASP A 443 -23.18 -1.93 -26.83
CA ASP A 443 -22.60 -0.66 -26.41
C ASP A 443 -21.35 -0.30 -27.24
N ILE A 444 -20.56 -1.27 -27.69
CA ILE A 444 -19.44 -1.05 -28.64
C ILE A 444 -19.99 -0.50 -29.96
N ALA A 445 -21.03 -1.11 -30.52
CA ALA A 445 -21.65 -0.65 -31.75
C ALA A 445 -22.26 0.75 -31.59
N ARG A 446 -22.98 1.00 -30.48
CA ARG A 446 -23.61 2.30 -30.18
C ARG A 446 -22.59 3.44 -30.06
N ASN A 447 -21.41 3.14 -29.52
CA ASN A 447 -20.34 4.14 -29.32
C ASN A 447 -19.34 4.20 -30.48
N ASN A 448 -19.60 3.50 -31.59
CA ASN A 448 -18.73 3.45 -32.77
C ASN A 448 -17.27 3.08 -32.43
N LEU A 449 -17.11 2.11 -31.53
CA LEU A 449 -15.81 1.55 -31.11
C LEU A 449 -15.42 0.36 -31.99
N LEU A 450 -14.18 -0.11 -31.86
CA LEU A 450 -13.72 -1.26 -32.63
C LEU A 450 -14.48 -2.53 -32.18
N PRO A 451 -14.93 -3.38 -33.11
CA PRO A 451 -15.65 -4.60 -32.76
C PRO A 451 -14.75 -5.55 -31.96
N VAL A 452 -15.35 -6.40 -31.13
CA VAL A 452 -14.62 -7.41 -30.35
C VAL A 452 -15.08 -8.81 -30.71
N GLY A 453 -14.21 -9.80 -30.48
CA GLY A 453 -14.59 -11.20 -30.34
C GLY A 453 -14.63 -11.57 -28.87
N ILE A 454 -15.62 -12.37 -28.46
CA ILE A 454 -15.77 -12.80 -27.07
C ILE A 454 -15.80 -14.33 -27.00
N GLY A 455 -15.08 -14.89 -26.04
CA GLY A 455 -15.09 -16.32 -25.75
C GLY A 455 -15.40 -16.58 -24.28
N CYS A 456 -16.40 -17.43 -24.00
CA CYS A 456 -16.70 -17.81 -22.63
C CYS A 456 -16.71 -19.33 -22.41
N ASP A 457 -16.41 -19.69 -21.18
CA ASP A 457 -16.48 -21.06 -20.70
C ASP A 457 -16.83 -21.09 -19.21
N PHE A 458 -17.33 -22.22 -18.72
CA PHE A 458 -17.70 -22.42 -17.33
C PHE A 458 -17.08 -23.70 -16.79
N GLY A 459 -16.56 -23.65 -15.57
CA GLY A 459 -16.05 -24.81 -14.86
C GLY A 459 -15.05 -24.46 -13.78
N GLU A 460 -14.44 -25.51 -13.22
CA GLU A 460 -13.46 -25.36 -12.15
C GLU A 460 -12.20 -24.66 -12.67
N VAL A 461 -11.71 -23.71 -11.89
CA VAL A 461 -10.42 -23.05 -12.04
C VAL A 461 -9.69 -23.07 -10.71
N ILE A 462 -8.38 -22.94 -10.77
CA ILE A 462 -7.56 -22.61 -9.60
C ILE A 462 -7.38 -21.09 -9.61
N MET A 463 -7.78 -20.43 -8.54
CA MET A 463 -7.56 -18.99 -8.33
C MET A 463 -6.55 -18.78 -7.20
N GLY A 464 -5.60 -17.87 -7.39
CA GLY A 464 -4.62 -17.51 -6.36
C GLY A 464 -3.50 -16.64 -6.92
N ASP A 465 -2.57 -16.29 -6.03
CA ASP A 465 -1.33 -15.61 -6.43
C ASP A 465 -0.39 -16.61 -7.12
N ILE A 466 -0.08 -16.34 -8.38
CA ILE A 466 0.75 -17.22 -9.22
C ILE A 466 1.93 -16.41 -9.75
N GLY A 467 3.14 -16.91 -9.49
CA GLY A 467 4.36 -16.25 -9.95
C GLY A 467 5.53 -16.46 -8.99
N GLN A 468 6.61 -15.75 -9.25
CA GLN A 468 7.76 -15.67 -8.33
C GLN A 468 7.74 -14.33 -7.60
N GLU A 469 8.51 -14.19 -6.54
CA GLU A 469 8.52 -13.04 -5.62
C GLU A 469 8.57 -11.66 -6.32
N LEU A 470 9.24 -11.56 -7.47
CA LEU A 470 9.34 -10.33 -8.27
C LEU A 470 8.14 -10.05 -9.20
N ARG A 471 7.27 -11.03 -9.43
CA ARG A 471 6.10 -10.95 -10.32
C ARG A 471 5.03 -11.95 -9.87
N LEU A 472 4.35 -11.63 -8.77
CA LEU A 472 3.16 -12.33 -8.30
C LEU A 472 1.92 -11.73 -8.98
N ASP A 473 1.21 -12.55 -9.77
CA ASP A 473 -0.05 -12.17 -10.40
C ASP A 473 -1.20 -12.96 -9.77
N TYR A 474 -2.18 -12.27 -9.16
CA TYR A 474 -3.44 -12.92 -8.79
C TYR A 474 -4.22 -13.25 -10.05
N THR A 475 -4.36 -14.53 -10.37
CA THR A 475 -4.97 -14.98 -11.63
C THR A 475 -5.72 -16.29 -11.46
N LEU A 476 -6.56 -16.58 -12.46
CA LEU A 476 -7.16 -17.89 -12.64
C LEU A 476 -6.32 -18.72 -13.62
N ILE A 477 -6.12 -20.00 -13.32
CA ILE A 477 -5.52 -21.00 -14.22
C ILE A 477 -6.39 -22.26 -14.29
N GLY A 478 -6.32 -22.96 -15.42
CA GLY A 478 -7.01 -24.24 -15.60
C GLY A 478 -7.51 -24.45 -17.03
N ALA A 479 -8.07 -25.64 -17.27
CA ALA A 479 -8.60 -26.02 -18.58
C ALA A 479 -9.73 -25.08 -19.06
N THR A 480 -10.57 -24.60 -18.14
CA THR A 480 -11.64 -23.63 -18.42
C THR A 480 -11.10 -22.30 -18.93
N VAL A 481 -9.98 -21.82 -18.37
CA VAL A 481 -9.32 -20.57 -18.79
C VAL A 481 -8.78 -20.70 -20.22
N ASN A 482 -8.08 -21.81 -20.48
CA ASN A 482 -7.51 -22.08 -21.81
C ASN A 482 -8.59 -22.24 -22.88
N SER A 483 -9.70 -22.87 -22.52
CA SER A 483 -10.83 -23.10 -23.42
C SER A 483 -11.56 -21.79 -23.75
N ALA A 484 -11.83 -20.92 -22.76
CA ALA A 484 -12.41 -19.60 -22.99
C ALA A 484 -11.52 -18.72 -23.89
N ALA A 485 -10.20 -18.72 -23.67
CA ALA A 485 -9.25 -18.01 -24.53
C ALA A 485 -9.31 -18.53 -25.98
N ARG A 486 -9.43 -19.85 -26.17
CA ARG A 486 -9.55 -20.44 -27.51
C ARG A 486 -10.90 -20.11 -28.17
N MET A 487 -11.99 -20.10 -27.41
CA MET A 487 -13.29 -19.65 -27.92
C MET A 487 -13.19 -18.21 -28.43
N CYS A 488 -12.53 -17.34 -27.67
CA CYS A 488 -12.33 -15.94 -28.06
C CYS A 488 -11.52 -15.84 -29.35
N SER A 489 -10.43 -16.62 -29.47
CA SER A 489 -9.63 -16.68 -30.70
C SER A 489 -10.40 -17.19 -31.93
N THR A 490 -11.52 -17.87 -31.73
CA THR A 490 -12.39 -18.39 -32.81
C THR A 490 -13.51 -17.41 -33.16
N ALA A 491 -13.88 -16.51 -32.24
CA ALA A 491 -14.89 -15.49 -32.44
C ALA A 491 -14.38 -14.37 -33.36
N ASP A 492 -15.11 -14.09 -34.45
CA ASP A 492 -14.87 -12.95 -35.33
C ASP A 492 -15.53 -11.65 -34.78
N LYS A 493 -15.48 -10.57 -35.56
CA LYS A 493 -16.07 -9.26 -35.27
C LYS A 493 -17.54 -9.37 -34.83
N GLY A 494 -17.82 -8.96 -33.60
CA GLY A 494 -19.17 -8.96 -33.03
C GLY A 494 -19.69 -10.33 -32.65
N GLN A 495 -18.86 -11.38 -32.69
CA GLN A 495 -19.27 -12.73 -32.35
C GLN A 495 -18.94 -13.07 -30.91
N THR A 496 -19.77 -13.94 -30.34
CA THR A 496 -19.52 -14.59 -29.06
C THR A 496 -19.50 -16.10 -29.26
N VAL A 497 -18.48 -16.79 -28.72
CA VAL A 497 -18.41 -18.25 -28.75
C VAL A 497 -18.44 -18.78 -27.33
N PHE A 498 -19.40 -19.67 -27.06
CA PHE A 498 -19.52 -20.39 -25.80
C PHE A 498 -19.10 -21.85 -26.01
N THR A 499 -18.43 -22.46 -25.05
CA THR A 499 -18.35 -23.93 -25.04
C THR A 499 -19.75 -24.53 -24.88
N SER A 500 -19.99 -25.74 -25.41
CA SER A 500 -21.29 -26.40 -25.23
C SER A 500 -21.65 -26.55 -23.75
N ARG A 501 -20.68 -26.83 -22.88
CA ARG A 501 -20.90 -26.94 -21.44
C ARG A 501 -21.34 -25.62 -20.78
N PHE A 502 -20.83 -24.48 -21.26
CA PHE A 502 -21.30 -23.17 -20.79
C PHE A 502 -22.75 -22.97 -21.24
N PHE A 503 -23.01 -23.17 -22.53
CA PHE A 503 -24.32 -22.94 -23.13
C PHE A 503 -25.41 -23.84 -22.52
N GLU A 504 -25.12 -25.13 -22.33
CA GLU A 504 -26.06 -26.11 -21.75
C GLU A 504 -26.43 -25.78 -20.31
N LYS A 505 -25.50 -25.21 -19.53
CA LYS A 505 -25.74 -24.80 -18.14
C LYS A 505 -26.54 -23.51 -18.01
N LEU A 506 -26.71 -22.73 -19.09
CA LEU A 506 -27.50 -21.51 -19.03
C LEU A 506 -28.96 -21.83 -18.66
N PRO A 507 -29.61 -20.98 -17.85
CA PRO A 507 -31.05 -21.03 -17.64
C PRO A 507 -31.83 -20.95 -18.97
N ASP A 508 -32.97 -21.64 -19.06
CA ASP A 508 -33.73 -21.76 -20.32
C ASP A 508 -34.30 -20.43 -20.81
N ASP A 509 -34.65 -19.53 -19.90
CA ASP A 509 -35.05 -18.15 -20.22
C ASP A 509 -33.90 -17.35 -20.87
N THR A 510 -32.67 -17.52 -20.36
CA THR A 510 -31.46 -16.91 -20.90
C THR A 510 -31.11 -17.49 -22.26
N LYS A 511 -31.18 -18.82 -22.42
CA LYS A 511 -31.01 -19.48 -23.73
C LYS A 511 -32.03 -18.94 -24.72
N THR A 512 -33.30 -18.87 -24.35
CA THR A 512 -34.38 -18.38 -25.20
C THR A 512 -34.11 -16.93 -25.63
N SER A 513 -33.76 -16.05 -24.69
CA SER A 513 -33.39 -14.66 -24.96
C SER A 513 -32.23 -14.52 -25.95
N ILE A 514 -31.17 -15.32 -25.76
CA ILE A 514 -30.01 -15.36 -26.65
C ILE A 514 -30.40 -15.88 -28.04
N THR A 515 -31.18 -16.96 -28.13
CA THR A 515 -31.60 -17.55 -29.42
C THR A 515 -32.63 -16.72 -30.18
N ASN A 516 -33.34 -15.82 -29.49
CA ASN A 516 -34.24 -14.85 -30.11
C ASN A 516 -33.47 -13.73 -30.82
N THR A 517 -32.33 -13.33 -30.25
CA THR A 517 -31.50 -12.21 -30.74
C THR A 517 -30.39 -12.67 -31.69
N HIS A 518 -29.87 -13.88 -31.50
CA HIS A 518 -28.75 -14.45 -32.25
C HIS A 518 -29.10 -15.84 -32.75
N THR A 519 -28.52 -16.26 -33.89
CA THR A 519 -28.71 -17.63 -34.40
C THR A 519 -27.55 -18.50 -33.91
N PRO A 520 -27.78 -19.45 -32.98
CA PRO A 520 -26.71 -20.33 -32.51
C PRO A 520 -26.28 -21.31 -33.60
N GLN A 521 -24.97 -21.42 -33.82
CA GLN A 521 -24.37 -22.42 -34.68
C GLN A 521 -23.47 -23.33 -33.86
N HIS A 522 -23.72 -24.63 -33.90
CA HIS A 522 -22.82 -25.61 -33.31
C HIS A 522 -21.57 -25.76 -34.17
N ILE A 523 -20.41 -25.56 -33.56
CA ILE A 523 -19.10 -25.64 -34.19
C ILE A 523 -18.17 -26.55 -33.39
N LYS A 524 -17.11 -27.02 -34.04
CA LYS A 524 -16.03 -27.76 -33.39
C LYS A 524 -14.76 -26.92 -33.37
N VAL A 525 -14.16 -26.80 -32.19
CA VAL A 525 -12.99 -25.94 -31.96
C VAL A 525 -11.83 -26.78 -31.43
N LYS A 526 -10.70 -26.76 -32.13
CA LYS A 526 -9.45 -27.38 -31.64
C LYS A 526 -8.75 -26.44 -30.65
N LEU A 527 -8.41 -26.95 -29.47
CA LEU A 527 -7.59 -26.22 -28.48
C LEU A 527 -6.14 -26.11 -28.93
N LYS A 528 -5.54 -27.24 -29.32
CA LYS A 528 -4.17 -27.37 -29.84
C LYS A 528 -4.13 -28.41 -30.97
N PRO A 529 -3.07 -28.45 -31.80
CA PRO A 529 -3.01 -29.37 -32.95
C PRO A 529 -3.21 -30.86 -32.63
N LYS A 530 -2.94 -31.29 -31.40
CA LYS A 530 -3.06 -32.69 -30.95
C LYS A 530 -4.22 -32.94 -29.97
N ASP A 531 -4.95 -31.89 -29.60
CA ASP A 531 -6.05 -32.01 -28.64
C ASP A 531 -7.35 -32.41 -29.37
N PRO A 532 -8.27 -33.12 -28.69
CA PRO A 532 -9.59 -33.37 -29.24
C PRO A 532 -10.33 -32.06 -29.50
N GLU A 533 -11.23 -32.08 -30.49
CA GLU A 533 -12.14 -30.96 -30.75
C GLU A 533 -13.15 -30.82 -29.61
N LEU A 534 -13.38 -29.58 -29.18
CA LEU A 534 -14.46 -29.22 -28.26
C LEU A 534 -15.68 -28.77 -29.05
N ASP A 535 -16.85 -29.23 -28.65
CA ASP A 535 -18.12 -28.68 -29.13
C ASP A 535 -18.36 -27.29 -28.51
N ALA A 536 -18.77 -26.35 -29.34
CA ALA A 536 -19.05 -24.97 -28.96
C ALA A 536 -20.27 -24.43 -29.72
N VAL A 537 -20.86 -23.37 -29.18
CA VAL A 537 -21.98 -22.63 -29.74
C VAL A 537 -21.49 -21.24 -30.11
N LEU A 538 -21.46 -20.96 -31.41
CA LEU A 538 -21.14 -19.64 -31.95
C LEU A 538 -22.43 -18.84 -32.08
N LEU A 539 -22.40 -17.62 -31.55
CA LEU A 539 -23.45 -16.62 -31.66
C LEU A 539 -22.96 -15.52 -32.60
N GLY A 540 -23.51 -15.50 -33.80
CA GLY A 540 -23.32 -14.40 -34.75
C GLY A 540 -24.45 -13.38 -34.63
N ILE A 541 -24.14 -12.11 -34.85
CA ILE A 541 -25.14 -11.06 -35.04
C ILE A 541 -25.96 -11.44 -36.28
N ARG A 542 -27.29 -11.51 -36.16
CA ARG A 542 -28.15 -11.72 -37.34
C ARG A 542 -27.92 -10.55 -38.31
N PRO A 543 -27.73 -10.83 -39.61
CA PRO A 543 -27.48 -9.78 -40.61
C PRO A 543 -28.62 -8.76 -40.70
#